data_AF-A0A0X2NP89-F1
#
_entry.id   AF-A0A0X2NP89-F1
#
_cell.length_a   1.000
_cell.length_b   1.000
_cell.length_c   1.000
_cell.angle_alpha   90.00
_cell.angle_beta   90.00
_cell.angle_gamma   90.00
#
_symmetry.space_group_name_H-M   'P 1'
#
loop_
_entity.id
_entity.type
_entity.pdbx_description
1 polymer ?
#
loop_
_entity_poly.entity_id
_entity_poly.type
_entity_poly.pdbx_seq_one_letter_code
_entity_poly.pdbx_strand_id
1 'polypeptide(L)'
;MVSLTIGGVLAIMKPVESRKALDNVSWATIVLVGGMVTYIEVLQAAGTVDWISDKMSSMGAPMIGLLLLCYLSGVVSALASSIATIGIAITMAAPFLVNGDLPVAGAAAAIAVAATVVDVSPFSTNGAMVLANVDAEHRDKFFRQMLVYSGVVVAVGPLAAWLMVLLPF
;
A
#
# COMPACT_ATOMS: atom_id res chain seq x y z
N MET A 1 -14.80 -1.68 13.14
CA MET A 1 -16.16 -1.63 13.72
C MET A 1 -16.12 -1.54 15.25
N VAL A 2 -15.47 -2.47 15.95
CA VAL A 2 -15.31 -2.42 17.42
C VAL A 2 -14.60 -1.13 17.91
N SER A 3 -13.58 -0.65 17.19
CA SER A 3 -12.88 0.60 17.52
C SER A 3 -13.78 1.84 17.39
N LEU A 4 -14.66 1.88 16.39
CA LEU A 4 -15.57 3.00 16.15
C LEU A 4 -16.71 3.03 17.18
N THR A 5 -17.23 1.88 17.58
CA THR A 5 -18.27 1.80 18.62
C THR A 5 -17.72 2.22 19.98
N ILE A 6 -16.53 1.74 20.35
CA ILE A 6 -15.86 2.16 21.58
C ILE A 6 -15.54 3.66 21.54
N GLY A 7 -15.01 4.16 20.42
CA GLY A 7 -14.75 5.59 20.22
C GLY A 7 -16.00 6.45 20.34
N GLY A 8 -17.13 5.99 19.78
CA GLY A 8 -18.43 6.66 19.88
C GLY A 8 -18.97 6.70 21.31
N VAL A 9 -18.89 5.59 22.05
CA VAL A 9 -19.27 5.55 23.48
C VAL A 9 -18.39 6.50 24.30
N LEU A 10 -17.08 6.49 24.08
CA LEU A 10 -16.15 7.40 24.76
C LEU A 10 -16.42 8.87 24.40
N ALA A 11 -16.79 9.18 23.15
CA ALA A 11 -17.15 10.53 22.73
C ALA A 11 -18.41 11.06 23.43
N ILE A 12 -19.38 10.18 23.74
CA ILE A 12 -20.57 10.54 24.50
C ILE A 12 -20.25 10.73 25.99
N MET A 13 -19.46 9.81 26.59
CA MET A 13 -19.14 9.86 28.02
C MET A 13 -18.10 10.94 28.38
N LYS A 14 -17.19 11.26 27.46
CA LYS A 14 -16.04 12.16 27.66
C LYS A 14 -15.80 13.09 26.46
N PRO A 15 -16.77 13.96 26.12
CA PRO A 15 -16.73 14.78 24.91
C PRO A 15 -15.51 15.71 24.82
N VAL A 16 -15.04 16.25 25.93
CA VAL A 16 -13.88 17.16 25.98
C VAL A 16 -12.57 16.40 25.68
N GLU A 17 -12.37 15.21 26.25
CA GLU A 17 -11.17 14.39 26.00
C GLU A 17 -11.18 13.85 24.57
N SER A 18 -12.33 13.43 24.05
CA SER A 18 -12.46 12.98 22.66
C SER A 18 -12.18 14.09 21.66
N ARG A 19 -12.53 15.34 21.96
CA ARG A 19 -12.18 16.49 21.11
C ARG A 19 -10.66 16.68 21.03
N LYS A 20 -9.95 16.55 22.16
CA LYS A 20 -8.47 16.60 22.20
C LYS A 20 -7.83 15.39 21.48
N ALA A 21 -8.48 14.24 21.51
CA ALA A 21 -7.99 13.06 20.78
C ALA A 21 -8.00 13.28 19.25
N LEU A 22 -8.94 14.06 18.72
CA LEU A 22 -8.99 14.42 17.30
C LEU A 22 -7.78 15.27 16.86
N ASP A 23 -7.19 16.04 17.76
CA ASP A 23 -5.97 16.83 17.46
C ASP A 23 -4.75 15.92 17.23
N ASN A 24 -4.80 14.67 17.69
CA ASN A 24 -3.75 13.66 17.48
C ASN A 24 -3.99 12.81 16.22
N VAL A 25 -5.07 13.06 15.48
CA VAL A 25 -5.36 12.34 14.23
C VAL A 25 -4.54 12.95 13.10
N SER A 26 -3.82 12.11 12.35
CA SER A 26 -3.14 12.52 11.13
C SER A 26 -4.14 12.72 9.98
N TRP A 27 -4.80 13.88 9.94
CA TRP A 27 -5.77 14.23 8.89
C TRP A 27 -5.17 14.17 7.48
N ALA A 28 -3.89 14.53 7.35
CA ALA A 28 -3.15 14.42 6.09
C ALA A 28 -3.12 12.98 5.57
N THR A 29 -2.91 11.99 6.45
CA THR A 29 -2.92 10.57 6.07
C THR A 29 -4.30 10.14 5.56
N ILE A 30 -5.38 10.56 6.23
CA ILE A 30 -6.75 10.21 5.83
C ILE A 30 -7.08 10.78 4.44
N VAL A 31 -6.77 12.06 4.20
CA VAL A 31 -7.00 12.71 2.90
C VAL A 31 -6.16 12.06 1.80
N LEU A 32 -4.91 11.73 2.09
CA LEU A 32 -4.00 11.08 1.14
C LEU A 32 -4.51 9.70 0.71
N VAL A 33 -4.92 8.87 1.68
CA VAL A 33 -5.48 7.53 1.39
C VAL A 33 -6.79 7.64 0.61
N GLY A 34 -7.69 8.53 1.03
CA GLY A 34 -8.95 8.77 0.33
C GLY A 34 -8.73 9.19 -1.13
N GLY A 35 -7.88 10.20 -1.35
CA GLY A 35 -7.56 10.68 -2.69
C GLY A 35 -6.90 9.63 -3.59
N MET A 36 -6.04 8.79 -3.02
CA MET A 36 -5.40 7.69 -3.74
C MET A 36 -6.40 6.62 -4.17
N VAL A 37 -7.30 6.19 -3.28
CA VAL A 37 -8.36 5.22 -3.64
C VAL A 37 -9.25 5.81 -4.72
N THR A 38 -9.68 7.07 -4.57
CA THR A 38 -10.45 7.76 -5.61
C THR A 38 -9.71 7.83 -6.95
N TYR A 39 -8.41 8.10 -6.93
CA TYR A 39 -7.61 8.15 -8.16
C TYR A 39 -7.54 6.78 -8.85
N ILE A 40 -7.36 5.69 -8.09
CA ILE A 40 -7.35 4.33 -8.63
C ILE A 40 -8.71 3.99 -9.27
N GLU A 41 -9.81 4.29 -8.58
CA GLU A 41 -11.17 4.09 -9.10
C GLU A 41 -11.41 4.91 -10.38
N VAL A 42 -10.92 6.14 -10.44
CA VAL A 42 -10.99 6.97 -11.65
C VAL A 42 -10.19 6.34 -12.80
N LEU A 43 -8.99 5.84 -12.54
CA LEU A 43 -8.19 5.15 -13.57
C LEU A 43 -8.86 3.87 -14.07
N GLN A 44 -9.50 3.11 -13.19
CA GLN A 44 -10.30 1.94 -13.54
C GLN A 44 -11.52 2.34 -14.38
N ALA A 45 -12.31 3.31 -13.93
CA ALA A 45 -13.48 3.81 -14.64
C ALA A 45 -13.15 4.42 -16.01
N ALA A 46 -11.96 5.02 -16.14
CA ALA A 46 -11.45 5.53 -17.41
C ALA A 46 -10.98 4.42 -18.37
N GLY A 47 -11.05 3.15 -17.98
CA GLY A 47 -10.58 2.01 -18.77
C GLY A 47 -9.06 1.97 -18.91
N THR A 48 -8.30 2.68 -18.06
CA THR A 48 -6.83 2.71 -18.16
C THR A 48 -6.25 1.32 -17.86
N VAL A 49 -6.84 0.61 -16.90
CA VAL A 49 -6.43 -0.75 -16.54
C VAL A 49 -6.73 -1.72 -17.68
N ASP A 50 -7.92 -1.63 -18.29
CA ASP A 50 -8.31 -2.47 -19.43
C ASP A 50 -7.44 -2.18 -20.66
N TRP A 51 -7.15 -0.91 -20.93
CA TRP A 51 -6.27 -0.51 -22.03
C TRP A 51 -4.84 -1.02 -21.85
N ILE A 52 -4.28 -0.94 -20.62
CA ILE A 52 -2.98 -1.51 -20.30
C ILE A 52 -3.03 -3.04 -20.43
N SER A 53 -4.11 -3.69 -19.96
CA SER A 53 -4.32 -5.13 -20.05
C SER A 53 -4.37 -5.63 -21.50
N ASP A 54 -5.11 -4.95 -22.37
CA ASP A 54 -5.19 -5.27 -23.80
C ASP A 54 -3.84 -5.06 -24.50
N LYS A 55 -3.11 -4.00 -24.14
CA LYS A 55 -1.75 -3.76 -24.65
C LYS A 55 -0.76 -4.81 -24.16
N MET A 56 -0.86 -5.25 -22.91
CA MET A 56 -0.01 -6.30 -22.35
C MET A 56 -0.29 -7.67 -22.97
N SER A 57 -1.58 -7.99 -23.17
CA SER A 57 -2.02 -9.23 -23.81
C SER A 57 -1.58 -9.28 -25.27
N SER A 58 -1.69 -8.18 -26.02
CA SER A 58 -1.24 -8.09 -27.41
C SER A 58 0.29 -8.07 -27.57
N MET A 59 1.04 -7.68 -26.54
CA MET A 59 2.50 -7.75 -26.49
C MET A 59 3.03 -9.07 -25.94
N GLY A 60 2.18 -9.94 -25.38
CA GLY A 60 2.60 -11.17 -24.69
C GLY A 60 3.43 -10.90 -23.44
N ALA A 61 3.18 -9.79 -22.73
CA ALA A 61 3.96 -9.38 -21.56
C ALA A 61 3.19 -9.31 -20.21
N PRO A 62 2.47 -10.37 -19.78
CA PRO A 62 1.78 -10.43 -18.48
C PRO A 62 2.69 -10.10 -17.28
N MET A 63 3.97 -10.47 -17.37
CA MET A 63 4.93 -10.18 -16.31
C MET A 63 5.18 -8.70 -16.10
N ILE A 64 5.05 -7.85 -17.11
CA ILE A 64 5.13 -6.40 -16.92
C ILE A 64 3.91 -5.91 -16.14
N GLY A 65 2.74 -6.51 -16.37
CA GLY A 65 1.52 -6.26 -15.59
C GLY A 65 1.71 -6.57 -14.12
N LEU A 66 2.27 -7.75 -13.82
CA LEU A 66 2.61 -8.13 -12.45
C LEU A 66 3.61 -7.16 -11.81
N LEU A 67 4.62 -6.70 -12.55
CA LEU A 67 5.58 -5.71 -12.06
C LEU A 67 4.90 -4.40 -11.67
N LEU A 68 4.01 -3.88 -12.53
CA LEU A 68 3.23 -2.67 -12.25
C LEU A 68 2.35 -2.85 -11.01
N LEU A 69 1.70 -4.00 -10.87
CA LEU A 69 0.89 -4.31 -9.69
C LEU A 69 1.75 -4.38 -8.43
N CYS A 70 2.95 -4.96 -8.48
CA CYS A 70 3.88 -4.97 -7.36
C CYS A 70 4.28 -3.54 -6.95
N TYR A 71 4.61 -2.67 -7.90
CA TYR A 71 4.95 -1.27 -7.60
C TYR A 71 3.76 -0.49 -7.06
N LEU A 72 2.58 -0.67 -7.64
CA LEU A 72 1.35 -0.07 -7.14
C LEU A 72 1.10 -0.54 -5.70
N SER A 73 1.21 -1.84 -5.44
CA SER A 73 1.06 -2.40 -4.09
C SER A 73 2.07 -1.84 -3.10
N GLY A 74 3.35 -1.72 -3.47
CA GLY A 74 4.37 -1.16 -2.59
C GLY A 74 4.14 0.32 -2.26
N VAL A 75 3.84 1.15 -3.26
CA VAL A 75 3.59 2.59 -3.08
C VAL A 75 2.33 2.82 -2.24
N VAL A 76 1.24 2.13 -2.59
CA VAL A 76 -0.06 2.26 -1.90
C VAL A 76 0.04 1.76 -0.47
N SER A 77 0.70 0.62 -0.25
CA SER A 77 0.86 0.04 1.09
C SER A 77 1.70 0.92 2.02
N ALA A 78 2.68 1.66 1.48
CA ALA A 78 3.45 2.64 2.26
C ALA A 78 2.57 3.66 3.00
N LEU A 79 1.37 3.92 2.49
CA LEU A 79 0.47 4.99 2.94
C LEU A 79 -0.85 4.47 3.49
N ALA A 80 -1.22 3.23 3.16
CA ALA A 80 -2.53 2.63 3.44
C ALA A 80 -2.38 1.28 4.15
N SER A 81 -3.41 0.44 4.06
CA SER A 81 -3.41 -0.90 4.63
C SER A 81 -2.77 -1.89 3.65
N SER A 82 -1.74 -2.61 4.09
CA SER A 82 -1.05 -3.63 3.29
C SER A 82 -2.01 -4.75 2.87
N ILE A 83 -2.90 -5.19 3.77
CA ILE A 83 -3.88 -6.26 3.49
C ILE A 83 -4.91 -5.82 2.44
N ALA A 84 -5.45 -4.61 2.57
CA ALA A 84 -6.42 -4.09 1.60
C ALA A 84 -5.79 -3.95 0.21
N THR A 85 -4.56 -3.44 0.18
CA THR A 85 -3.77 -3.28 -1.05
C THR A 85 -3.52 -4.60 -1.75
N ILE A 86 -3.19 -5.66 -1.01
CA ILE A 86 -3.02 -7.02 -1.56
C ILE A 86 -4.31 -7.52 -2.20
N GLY A 87 -5.46 -7.37 -1.52
CA GLY A 87 -6.76 -7.82 -2.04
C GLY A 87 -7.14 -7.14 -3.36
N ILE A 88 -6.94 -5.82 -3.46
CA ILE A 88 -7.19 -5.06 -4.68
C ILE A 88 -6.25 -5.53 -5.79
N ALA A 89 -4.95 -5.62 -5.52
CA ALA A 89 -3.96 -6.00 -6.52
C ALA A 89 -4.16 -7.43 -7.04
N ILE A 90 -4.53 -8.38 -6.17
CA ILE A 90 -4.88 -9.75 -6.59
C ILE A 90 -6.14 -9.75 -7.46
N THR A 91 -7.15 -8.95 -7.12
CA THR A 91 -8.38 -8.82 -7.94
C THR A 91 -8.05 -8.25 -9.32
N MET A 92 -7.17 -7.26 -9.39
CA MET A 92 -6.67 -6.71 -10.66
C MET A 92 -5.80 -7.70 -11.44
N ALA A 93 -5.08 -8.58 -10.75
CA ALA A 93 -4.30 -9.66 -11.38
C ALA A 93 -5.18 -10.83 -11.85
N ALA A 94 -6.41 -10.96 -11.35
CA ALA A 94 -7.26 -12.15 -11.54
C ALA A 94 -7.41 -12.59 -13.00
N PRO A 95 -7.61 -11.71 -14.00
CA PRO A 95 -7.70 -12.13 -15.40
C PRO A 95 -6.46 -12.90 -15.87
N PHE A 96 -5.26 -12.43 -15.52
CA PHE A 96 -3.99 -13.05 -15.88
C PHE A 96 -3.73 -14.35 -15.11
N LEU A 97 -4.22 -14.45 -13.87
CA LEU A 97 -4.08 -15.66 -13.06
C LEU A 97 -4.99 -16.79 -13.58
N VAL A 98 -6.23 -16.45 -13.98
CA VAL A 98 -7.22 -17.43 -14.47
C VAL A 98 -6.87 -17.93 -15.87
N ASN A 99 -6.35 -17.06 -16.74
CA ASN A 99 -5.95 -17.43 -18.10
C ASN A 99 -4.63 -18.24 -18.15
N GLY A 100 -3.93 -18.38 -17.02
CA GLY A 100 -2.64 -19.10 -16.95
C GLY A 100 -1.45 -18.27 -17.42
N ASP A 101 -1.62 -16.96 -17.62
CA ASP A 101 -0.58 -16.04 -18.07
C ASP A 101 0.45 -15.72 -16.96
N LEU A 102 0.06 -15.89 -15.69
CA LEU A 102 0.91 -15.71 -14.52
C LEU A 102 0.88 -16.93 -13.60
N PRO A 103 2.03 -17.32 -13.01
CA PRO A 103 2.06 -18.37 -12.01
C PRO A 103 1.35 -17.89 -10.73
N VAL A 104 0.24 -18.55 -10.37
CA VAL A 104 -0.67 -18.07 -9.32
C VAL A 104 0.02 -17.83 -7.98
N ALA A 105 0.79 -18.83 -7.52
CA ALA A 105 1.50 -18.74 -6.24
C ALA A 105 2.58 -17.66 -6.24
N GLY A 106 3.37 -17.59 -7.31
CA GLY A 106 4.46 -16.62 -7.44
C GLY A 106 3.95 -15.18 -7.55
N ALA A 107 2.90 -14.95 -8.33
CA ALA A 107 2.26 -13.63 -8.45
C ALA A 107 1.66 -13.17 -7.12
N ALA A 108 0.93 -14.04 -6.41
CA ALA A 108 0.37 -13.71 -5.09
C ALA A 108 1.48 -13.41 -4.07
N ALA A 109 2.55 -14.21 -4.05
CA ALA A 109 3.70 -13.99 -3.19
C ALA A 109 4.40 -12.66 -3.49
N ALA A 110 4.63 -12.35 -4.77
CA ALA A 110 5.27 -11.10 -5.18
C ALA A 110 4.46 -9.87 -4.78
N ILE A 111 3.14 -9.89 -5.00
CA ILE A 111 2.23 -8.81 -4.56
C ILE A 111 2.26 -8.67 -3.03
N ALA A 112 2.19 -9.78 -2.30
CA ALA A 112 2.21 -9.77 -0.83
C ALA A 112 3.52 -9.20 -0.28
N VAL A 113 4.66 -9.63 -0.83
CA VAL A 113 5.99 -9.11 -0.42
C VAL A 113 6.12 -7.64 -0.80
N ALA A 114 5.74 -7.25 -2.02
CA ALA A 114 5.83 -5.87 -2.47
C ALA A 114 4.97 -4.93 -1.60
N ALA A 115 3.77 -5.36 -1.20
CA ALA A 115 2.93 -4.61 -0.28
C ALA A 115 3.55 -4.48 1.13
N THR A 116 4.14 -5.55 1.67
CA THR A 116 4.57 -5.57 3.09
C THR A 116 5.99 -5.06 3.32
N VAL A 117 6.90 -5.22 2.37
CA VAL A 117 8.31 -4.80 2.52
C VAL A 117 8.44 -3.28 2.74
N VAL A 118 7.44 -2.52 2.29
CA VAL A 118 7.40 -1.05 2.39
C VAL A 118 6.85 -0.54 3.74
N ASP A 119 6.39 -1.43 4.62
CA ASP A 119 5.86 -1.07 5.96
C ASP A 119 6.91 -0.42 6.88
N VAL A 120 8.15 -0.25 6.42
CA VAL A 120 9.20 0.58 7.04
C VAL A 120 8.95 2.09 6.88
N SER A 121 7.88 2.50 6.20
CA SER A 121 7.52 3.91 5.99
C SER A 121 7.19 4.65 7.30
N PRO A 122 7.49 5.96 7.40
CA PRO A 122 7.09 6.76 8.56
C PRO A 122 5.56 6.97 8.63
N PHE A 123 4.83 6.55 7.60
CA PHE A 123 3.37 6.65 7.51
C PHE A 123 2.67 5.35 7.90
N SER A 124 3.40 4.23 7.97
CA SER A 124 2.87 2.96 8.44
C SER A 124 2.65 3.01 9.96
N THR A 125 1.76 2.16 10.47
CA THR A 125 1.54 2.01 11.92
C THR A 125 2.85 1.72 12.65
N ASN A 126 3.68 0.84 12.10
CA ASN A 126 4.95 0.45 12.70
C ASN A 126 5.95 1.62 12.70
N GLY A 127 6.08 2.32 11.58
CA GLY A 127 7.00 3.43 11.46
C GLY A 127 6.60 4.66 12.27
N ALA A 128 5.31 4.96 12.36
CA ALA A 128 4.79 6.02 13.21
C ALA A 128 5.08 5.77 14.70
N MET A 129 4.95 4.52 15.16
CA MET A 129 5.31 4.14 16.54
C MET A 129 6.80 4.32 16.81
N VAL A 130 7.67 3.93 15.86
CA VAL A 130 9.12 4.13 16.02
C VAL A 130 9.44 5.62 16.09
N LEU A 131 8.91 6.43 15.17
CA LEU A 131 9.14 7.87 15.13
C LEU A 131 8.64 8.59 16.40
N ALA A 132 7.53 8.13 16.98
CA ALA A 132 6.99 8.68 18.23
C ALA A 132 7.91 8.46 19.44
N ASN A 133 8.74 7.41 19.42
CA ASN A 133 9.71 7.09 20.46
C ASN A 133 11.08 7.75 20.27
N VAL A 134 11.29 8.47 19.16
CA VAL A 134 12.54 9.21 18.91
C VAL A 134 12.53 10.52 19.71
N ASP A 135 13.66 10.81 20.35
CA ASP A 135 13.92 12.07 21.05
C ASP A 135 13.59 13.28 20.18
N ALA A 136 12.96 14.29 20.77
CA ALA A 136 12.43 15.45 20.06
C ALA A 136 13.52 16.17 19.22
N GLU A 137 14.75 16.24 19.71
CA GLU A 137 15.89 16.85 19.01
C GLU A 137 16.25 16.13 17.69
N HIS A 138 15.98 14.81 17.60
CA HIS A 138 16.38 13.98 16.48
C HIS A 138 15.22 13.61 15.53
N ARG A 139 13.97 13.89 15.93
CA ARG A 139 12.75 13.42 15.24
C ARG A 139 12.70 13.83 13.77
N ASP A 140 12.99 15.09 13.44
CA ASP A 140 12.93 15.59 12.06
C ASP A 140 13.99 14.96 11.16
N LYS A 141 15.20 14.76 11.70
CA LYS A 141 16.28 14.08 10.98
C LYS A 141 15.93 12.62 10.73
N PHE A 142 15.41 11.93 11.75
CA PHE A 142 15.00 10.53 11.65
C PHE A 142 13.82 10.35 10.68
N PHE A 143 12.84 11.26 10.70
CA PHE A 143 11.73 11.26 9.73
C PHE A 143 12.24 11.35 8.28
N ARG A 144 13.18 12.27 7.99
CA ARG A 144 13.79 12.38 6.65
C ARG A 144 14.57 11.12 6.26
N GLN A 145 15.29 10.51 7.21
CA GLN A 145 16.00 9.26 6.97
C GLN A 145 15.04 8.11 6.67
N MET A 146 13.94 7.98 7.43
CA MET A 146 12.89 7.01 7.14
C MET A 146 12.29 7.25 5.76
N LEU A 147 11.97 8.49 5.38
CA LEU A 147 11.44 8.80 4.04
C LEU A 147 12.38 8.36 2.92
N VAL A 148 13.67 8.67 3.02
CA VAL A 148 14.66 8.26 2.00
C VAL A 148 14.79 6.74 1.96
N TYR A 149 14.88 6.09 3.12
CA TYR A 149 14.97 4.64 3.23
C TYR A 149 13.75 3.96 2.59
N SER A 150 12.54 4.41 2.93
CA SER A 150 11.31 3.89 2.34
C SER A 150 11.21 4.14 0.85
N GLY A 151 11.67 5.30 0.36
CA GLY A 151 11.77 5.56 -1.07
C GLY A 151 12.67 4.55 -1.79
N VAL A 152 13.82 4.20 -1.21
CA VAL A 152 14.72 3.17 -1.74
C VAL A 152 14.05 1.79 -1.70
N VAL A 153 13.38 1.44 -0.61
CA VAL A 153 12.68 0.16 -0.46
C VAL A 153 11.51 0.05 -1.45
N VAL A 154 10.76 1.13 -1.68
CA VAL A 154 9.71 1.19 -2.73
C VAL A 154 10.30 1.03 -4.12
N ALA A 155 11.49 1.59 -4.37
CA ALA A 155 12.14 1.47 -5.67
C ALA A 155 12.65 0.05 -5.94
N VAL A 156 13.21 -0.62 -4.94
CA VAL A 156 13.92 -1.91 -5.12
C VAL A 156 13.08 -3.12 -4.72
N GLY A 157 12.30 -3.02 -3.64
CA GLY A 157 11.54 -4.13 -3.05
C GLY A 157 10.55 -4.78 -4.01
N PRO A 158 9.64 -4.02 -4.65
CA PRO A 158 8.71 -4.54 -5.65
C PRO A 158 9.42 -5.22 -6.84
N LEU A 159 10.53 -4.66 -7.32
CA LEU A 159 11.32 -5.26 -8.39
C LEU A 159 11.94 -6.59 -7.97
N ALA A 160 12.50 -6.64 -6.75
CA ALA A 160 13.06 -7.87 -6.21
C ALA A 160 11.99 -8.95 -6.00
N ALA A 161 10.82 -8.57 -5.47
CA ALA A 161 9.68 -9.48 -5.29
C ALA A 161 9.19 -10.05 -6.63
N TRP A 162 9.10 -9.19 -7.65
CA TRP A 162 8.76 -9.60 -9.01
C TRP A 162 9.82 -10.54 -9.63
N LEU A 163 11.11 -10.23 -9.47
CA LEU A 163 12.21 -11.07 -9.97
C LEU A 163 12.19 -12.47 -9.35
N MET A 164 11.79 -12.61 -8.08
CA MET A 164 11.68 -13.93 -7.45
C MET A 164 10.68 -14.83 -8.18
N VAL A 165 9.65 -14.29 -8.81
CA VAL A 165 8.67 -15.11 -9.56
C VAL A 165 9.30 -15.84 -10.76
N LEU A 166 10.45 -15.34 -11.26
CA LEU A 166 11.19 -15.96 -12.36
C LEU A 166 12.06 -17.14 -11.92
N LEU A 167 12.23 -17.34 -10.60
CA LEU A 167 12.97 -18.49 -10.08
C LEU A 167 12.06 -19.73 -10.12
N PRO A 168 12.61 -20.91 -10.49
CA PRO A 168 11.84 -22.14 -10.46
C PRO A 168 11.48 -22.52 -9.02
N PHE A 169 10.20 -22.77 -8.77
CA PHE A 169 9.66 -23.31 -7.52
C PHE A 169 9.03 -24.68 -7.76
#